data_AF-A0A1Z4JC00-F1
#
_entry.id   AF-A0A1Z4JC00-F1
#
_cell.length_a   1.000
_cell.length_b   1.000
_cell.length_c   1.000
_cell.angle_alpha   90.00
_cell.angle_beta   90.00
_cell.angle_gamma   90.00
#
_symmetry.space_group_name_H-M   'P 1'
#
loop_
_entity.id
_entity.type
_entity.pdbx_description
1 polymer ?
#
loop_
_entity_poly.entity_id
_entity_poly.type
_entity_poly.pdbx_seq_one_letter_code
_entity_poly.pdbx_strand_id
1 'polypeptide(L)'
;MRKRLLLLILGFALLLTQRASAYTPAQPYSLWFYFDRAPEAVQFVECKSTSSLLCDQPKLLIQYGNCTDVVCLKTQPVLRSPYKFECAETACLYQEPLQSQGSRDPIFQLIVQFSNQARSTPPFTADFRSRIAGYRDRHFTVIRQNQSLQVEPDEAMKPTRWEVFGIALTITQCSEFAIALLCLGVLRFNRSQVARVLLWIGFVNLLTFPVVWFFFPSLQAFQYRSTRVFGVFSLFNAIGFSLALVHQKTITTKTIIRTGIVWFFCLPIVLIAAFLFAVLVGYAEFLPTALGVPSLITLMTSQICVAIWEGWLLARSQSGLSNYHSYWLSLLINLCSFLSGLALLPTLQQVG
;
A
#
# COMPACT_ATOMS: atom_id res chain seq x y z
N MET A 1 -22.00 20.31 -26.82
CA MET A 1 -20.61 19.77 -26.95
C MET A 1 -20.14 18.97 -25.73
N ARG A 2 -20.17 19.50 -24.49
CA ARG A 2 -19.63 18.81 -23.29
C ARG A 2 -20.15 17.37 -23.06
N LYS A 3 -21.46 17.11 -23.20
CA LYS A 3 -22.03 15.75 -23.03
C LYS A 3 -21.52 14.73 -24.07
N ARG A 4 -21.33 15.16 -25.32
CA ARG A 4 -20.83 14.28 -26.41
C ARG A 4 -19.36 13.93 -26.22
N LEU A 5 -18.54 14.87 -25.73
CA LEU A 5 -17.13 14.62 -25.40
C LEU A 5 -16.99 13.65 -24.23
N LEU A 6 -17.78 13.82 -23.17
CA LEU A 6 -17.79 12.90 -22.03
C LEU A 6 -18.19 11.47 -22.46
N LEU A 7 -19.25 11.33 -23.27
CA LEU A 7 -19.68 10.04 -23.81
C LEU A 7 -18.64 9.40 -24.72
N LEU A 8 -17.93 10.18 -25.53
CA LEU A 8 -16.81 9.70 -26.35
C LEU A 8 -15.64 9.21 -25.50
N ILE A 9 -15.26 9.95 -24.45
CA ILE A 9 -14.20 9.53 -23.51
C ILE A 9 -14.61 8.25 -22.79
N LEU A 10 -15.86 8.18 -22.30
CA LEU A 10 -16.38 7.00 -21.60
C LEU A 10 -16.44 5.78 -22.53
N GLY A 11 -16.93 5.97 -23.76
CA GLY A 11 -17.00 4.93 -24.78
C GLY A 11 -15.63 4.43 -25.21
N PHE A 12 -14.65 5.34 -25.36
CA PHE A 12 -13.27 4.98 -25.66
C PHE A 12 -12.61 4.22 -24.51
N ALA A 13 -12.82 4.65 -23.25
CA ALA A 13 -12.33 3.94 -22.08
C ALA A 13 -12.94 2.53 -21.97
N LEU A 14 -14.25 2.39 -22.21
CA LEU A 14 -14.94 1.09 -22.27
C LEU A 14 -14.35 0.17 -23.35
N LEU A 15 -14.11 0.70 -24.57
CA LEU A 15 -13.51 -0.07 -25.66
C LEU A 15 -12.07 -0.53 -25.33
N LEU A 16 -11.28 0.31 -24.65
CA LEU A 16 -9.94 -0.07 -24.19
C LEU A 16 -9.98 -1.17 -23.13
N THR A 17 -10.94 -1.12 -22.18
CA THR A 17 -11.07 -2.18 -21.16
C THR A 17 -11.43 -3.53 -21.75
N GLN A 18 -12.24 -3.57 -22.81
CA GLN A 18 -12.63 -4.82 -23.48
C GLN A 18 -11.50 -5.47 -24.29
N ARG A 19 -10.64 -4.67 -24.94
CA ARG A 19 -9.47 -5.22 -25.65
C ARG A 19 -8.34 -5.65 -24.71
N ALA A 20 -8.19 -4.98 -23.57
CA ALA A 20 -7.17 -5.34 -22.58
C ALA A 20 -7.41 -6.73 -21.99
N SER A 21 -8.66 -7.13 -21.73
CA SER A 21 -8.98 -8.45 -21.17
C SER A 21 -8.77 -9.61 -22.14
N ALA A 22 -8.87 -9.38 -23.45
CA ALA A 22 -8.78 -10.42 -24.47
C ALA A 22 -7.35 -10.90 -24.77
N TYR A 23 -6.32 -10.12 -24.41
CA TYR A 23 -4.91 -10.41 -24.74
C TYR A 23 -3.98 -10.43 -23.52
N THR A 24 -4.49 -10.31 -22.30
CA THR A 24 -3.65 -10.45 -21.10
C THR A 24 -3.13 -11.90 -20.99
N PRO A 25 -1.81 -12.14 -21.10
CA PRO A 25 -1.26 -13.46 -20.87
C PRO A 25 -1.54 -13.88 -19.43
N ALA A 26 -1.58 -15.20 -19.21
CA ALA A 26 -1.90 -15.74 -17.91
C ALA A 26 -0.93 -15.24 -16.82
N GLN A 27 -1.40 -14.99 -15.61
CA GLN A 27 -0.53 -14.52 -14.51
C GLN A 27 0.45 -15.63 -14.08
N PRO A 28 1.72 -15.32 -13.78
CA PRO A 28 2.66 -16.30 -13.23
C PRO A 28 2.19 -16.81 -11.85
N TYR A 29 2.73 -17.94 -11.40
CA TYR A 29 2.50 -18.41 -10.03
C TYR A 29 3.40 -17.64 -9.07
N SER A 30 2.85 -17.20 -7.94
CA SER A 30 3.61 -16.47 -6.95
C SER A 30 3.36 -16.97 -5.53
N LEU A 31 4.42 -17.03 -4.73
CA LEU A 31 4.38 -17.38 -3.31
C LEU A 31 4.90 -16.19 -2.50
N TRP A 32 4.06 -15.66 -1.63
CA TRP A 32 4.38 -14.63 -0.68
C TRP A 32 4.72 -15.24 0.67
N PHE A 33 5.81 -14.79 1.26
CA PHE A 33 6.24 -15.16 2.61
C PHE A 33 6.32 -13.90 3.46
N TYR A 34 5.55 -13.84 4.53
CA TYR A 34 5.55 -12.75 5.50
C TYR A 34 6.25 -13.17 6.78
N PHE A 35 7.18 -12.36 7.26
CA PHE A 35 8.02 -12.62 8.43
C PHE A 35 7.66 -11.66 9.57
N ASP A 36 7.91 -12.06 10.81
CA ASP A 36 7.80 -11.19 11.99
C ASP A 36 8.87 -10.08 11.99
N ARG A 37 10.04 -10.36 11.39
CA ARG A 37 11.17 -9.45 11.24
C ARG A 37 11.78 -9.56 9.86
N ALA A 38 12.41 -8.49 9.41
CA ALA A 38 13.09 -8.47 8.11
C ALA A 38 14.22 -9.51 8.07
N PRO A 39 14.21 -10.45 7.11
CA PRO A 39 15.30 -11.42 6.94
C PRO A 39 16.50 -10.78 6.24
N GLU A 40 17.71 -11.18 6.64
CA GLU A 40 18.95 -10.76 5.97
C GLU A 40 19.24 -11.60 4.72
N ALA A 41 18.93 -12.90 4.81
CA ALA A 41 19.01 -13.82 3.69
C ALA A 41 17.90 -14.87 3.78
N VAL A 42 17.42 -15.33 2.63
CA VAL A 42 16.42 -16.40 2.55
C VAL A 42 16.82 -17.36 1.44
N GLN A 43 16.84 -18.65 1.75
CA GLN A 43 17.05 -19.73 0.81
C GLN A 43 15.75 -20.51 0.65
N PHE A 44 15.30 -20.66 -0.59
CA PHE A 44 14.17 -21.50 -0.96
C PHE A 44 14.70 -22.85 -1.48
N VAL A 45 14.35 -23.92 -0.78
CA VAL A 45 14.94 -25.25 -0.94
C VAL A 45 13.86 -26.25 -1.35
N GLU A 46 14.17 -27.10 -2.32
CA GLU A 46 13.33 -28.25 -2.71
C GLU A 46 13.79 -29.51 -1.95
N CYS A 47 12.82 -30.27 -1.46
CA CYS A 47 13.00 -31.52 -0.72
C CYS A 47 12.36 -32.68 -1.47
N LYS A 48 12.94 -33.87 -1.31
CA LYS A 48 12.41 -35.08 -1.97
C LYS A 48 11.21 -35.70 -1.25
N SER A 49 11.10 -35.53 0.07
CA SER A 49 10.05 -36.16 0.89
C SER A 49 9.70 -35.33 2.13
N THR A 50 8.47 -35.47 2.62
CA THR A 50 7.93 -34.88 3.87
C THR A 50 8.10 -35.80 5.09
N SER A 51 8.58 -37.03 4.91
CA SER A 51 8.61 -38.05 5.97
C SER A 51 9.59 -37.74 7.12
N SER A 52 10.45 -36.74 6.95
CA SER A 52 11.46 -36.35 7.94
C SER A 52 11.31 -34.88 8.32
N LEU A 53 11.61 -34.57 9.59
CA LEU A 53 11.70 -33.19 10.10
C LEU A 53 12.81 -32.38 9.41
N LEU A 54 13.75 -33.07 8.77
CA LEU A 54 14.86 -32.52 8.00
C LEU A 54 14.63 -32.84 6.52
N CYS A 55 14.92 -31.88 5.64
CA CYS A 55 14.79 -32.04 4.20
C CYS A 55 15.73 -33.14 3.68
N ASP A 56 15.19 -34.25 3.17
CA ASP A 56 15.99 -35.26 2.49
C ASP A 56 16.43 -34.77 1.12
N GLN A 57 17.74 -34.87 0.84
CA GLN A 57 18.42 -34.38 -0.36
C GLN A 57 18.09 -32.89 -0.69
N PRO A 58 18.49 -31.95 0.19
CA PRO A 58 18.12 -30.55 0.03
C PRO A 58 18.76 -29.95 -1.21
N LYS A 59 17.94 -29.34 -2.06
CA LYS A 59 18.38 -28.70 -3.30
C LYS A 59 18.04 -27.22 -3.26
N LEU A 60 19.06 -26.37 -3.24
CA LEU A 60 18.85 -24.91 -3.25
C LEU A 60 18.26 -24.48 -4.60
N LEU A 61 17.01 -24.03 -4.58
CA LEU A 61 16.34 -23.52 -5.78
C LEU A 61 16.79 -22.10 -6.07
N ILE A 62 16.56 -21.19 -5.12
CA ILE A 62 16.85 -19.76 -5.28
C ILE A 62 17.14 -19.14 -3.91
N GLN A 63 17.91 -18.05 -3.90
CA GLN A 63 18.35 -17.37 -2.70
C GLN A 63 18.21 -15.85 -2.85
N TYR A 64 17.75 -15.20 -1.79
CA TYR A 64 17.85 -13.77 -1.55
C TYR A 64 18.93 -13.50 -0.49
N GLY A 65 19.71 -12.43 -0.66
CA GLY A 65 20.79 -12.07 0.25
C GLY A 65 21.95 -13.07 0.24
N ASN A 66 22.85 -12.98 1.22
CA ASN A 66 23.98 -13.88 1.36
C ASN A 66 23.86 -14.67 2.67
N CYS A 67 23.56 -15.95 2.58
CA CYS A 67 23.37 -16.83 3.74
C CYS A 67 24.74 -17.42 4.14
N THR A 68 25.28 -16.99 5.27
CA THR A 68 26.64 -17.33 5.74
C THR A 68 26.65 -18.28 6.94
N ASP A 69 25.50 -18.49 7.56
CA ASP A 69 25.36 -19.38 8.71
C ASP A 69 25.65 -20.86 8.37
N VAL A 70 25.94 -21.67 9.38
CA VAL A 70 26.27 -23.10 9.27
C VAL A 70 25.09 -23.90 8.73
N VAL A 71 23.86 -23.48 9.01
CA VAL A 71 22.63 -24.15 8.53
C VAL A 71 22.37 -23.87 7.04
N CYS A 72 22.98 -22.83 6.47
CA CYS A 72 22.77 -22.46 5.07
C CYS A 72 23.39 -23.47 4.10
N LEU A 73 22.69 -23.72 2.99
CA LEU A 73 23.25 -24.50 1.89
C LEU A 73 24.30 -23.68 1.15
N LYS A 74 25.49 -24.26 0.95
CA LYS A 74 26.61 -23.61 0.25
C LYS A 74 26.63 -23.88 -1.27
N THR A 75 25.71 -24.72 -1.75
CA THR A 75 25.56 -25.03 -3.16
C THR A 75 25.04 -23.81 -3.94
N GLN A 76 25.38 -23.69 -5.21
CA GLN A 76 24.80 -22.61 -6.03
C GLN A 76 23.31 -22.84 -6.28
N PRO A 77 22.50 -21.77 -6.35
CA PRO A 77 21.09 -21.86 -6.74
C PRO A 77 20.91 -22.52 -8.12
N VAL A 78 19.99 -23.49 -8.19
CA VAL A 78 19.67 -24.20 -9.42
C VAL A 78 18.83 -23.35 -10.36
N LEU A 79 17.89 -22.58 -9.81
CA LEU A 79 17.03 -21.69 -10.59
C LEU A 79 17.74 -20.36 -10.82
N ARG A 80 17.62 -19.87 -12.06
CA ARG A 80 18.11 -18.56 -12.50
C ARG A 80 16.98 -17.82 -13.19
N SER A 81 17.25 -16.62 -13.72
CA SER A 81 16.29 -15.91 -14.57
C SER A 81 15.68 -16.86 -15.61
N PRO A 82 14.34 -16.92 -15.76
CA PRO A 82 13.34 -15.90 -15.39
C PRO A 82 12.72 -16.04 -13.99
N TYR A 83 13.14 -17.01 -13.17
CA TYR A 83 12.67 -17.13 -11.78
C TYR A 83 13.15 -15.94 -10.95
N LYS A 84 12.30 -15.46 -10.04
CA LYS A 84 12.61 -14.35 -9.14
C LYS A 84 12.32 -14.71 -7.70
N PHE A 85 13.21 -14.29 -6.81
CA PHE A 85 12.99 -14.34 -5.38
C PHE A 85 13.52 -13.06 -4.77
N GLU A 86 12.62 -12.13 -4.47
CA GLU A 86 12.96 -10.80 -3.99
C GLU A 86 12.33 -10.60 -2.63
N CYS A 87 13.08 -9.96 -1.72
CA CYS A 87 12.59 -9.61 -0.40
C CYS A 87 12.72 -8.10 -0.18
N ALA A 88 11.76 -7.54 0.56
CA ALA A 88 11.82 -6.18 1.06
C ALA A 88 11.08 -6.11 2.40
N GLU A 89 11.72 -5.53 3.40
CA GLU A 89 11.22 -5.50 4.78
C GLU A 89 10.88 -6.91 5.28
N THR A 90 9.64 -7.13 5.70
CA THR A 90 9.12 -8.38 6.25
C THR A 90 8.45 -9.26 5.20
N ALA A 91 8.57 -8.97 3.91
CA ALA A 91 7.94 -9.74 2.85
C ALA A 91 8.96 -10.26 1.84
N CYS A 92 8.77 -11.49 1.37
CA CYS A 92 9.47 -12.06 0.24
C CYS A 92 8.48 -12.62 -0.79
N LEU A 93 8.80 -12.44 -2.07
CA LEU A 93 8.01 -12.91 -3.20
C LEU A 93 8.84 -13.88 -4.03
N TYR A 94 8.43 -15.14 -4.09
CA TYR A 94 8.91 -16.11 -5.07
C TYR A 94 7.98 -16.14 -6.27
N GLN A 95 8.56 -16.22 -7.46
CA GLN A 95 7.82 -16.25 -8.70
C GLN A 95 8.32 -17.35 -9.64
N GLU A 96 7.35 -18.12 -10.15
CA GLU A 96 7.56 -19.17 -11.14
C GLU A 96 7.06 -18.75 -12.53
N PRO A 97 7.86 -18.93 -13.61
CA PRO A 97 7.44 -18.63 -14.98
C PRO A 97 6.32 -19.58 -15.43
N LEU A 98 5.43 -19.09 -16.29
CA LEU A 98 4.24 -19.81 -16.78
C LEU A 98 4.50 -21.18 -17.42
N GLN A 99 5.72 -21.40 -17.94
CA GLN A 99 6.06 -22.60 -18.71
C GLN A 99 6.52 -23.78 -17.85
N SER A 100 6.80 -23.61 -16.55
CA SER A 100 7.37 -24.66 -15.71
C SER A 100 6.35 -25.50 -14.96
N GLN A 101 5.14 -25.69 -15.51
CA GLN A 101 4.10 -26.55 -14.90
C GLN A 101 4.56 -28.02 -14.81
N GLY A 102 5.36 -28.32 -13.78
CA GLY A 102 5.72 -29.66 -13.37
C GLY A 102 4.55 -30.34 -12.66
N SER A 103 4.34 -31.62 -12.96
CA SER A 103 3.17 -32.39 -12.53
C SER A 103 3.22 -32.92 -11.08
N ARG A 104 4.01 -32.33 -10.19
CA ARG A 104 4.18 -32.83 -8.81
C ARG A 104 4.10 -31.67 -7.82
N ASP A 105 3.39 -31.89 -6.72
CA ASP A 105 3.33 -30.98 -5.57
C ASP A 105 4.72 -30.97 -4.92
N PRO A 106 5.57 -29.97 -5.21
CA PRO A 106 6.93 -29.99 -4.73
C PRO A 106 6.91 -29.72 -3.23
N ILE A 107 7.81 -30.38 -2.52
CA ILE A 107 7.97 -30.18 -1.08
C ILE A 107 9.09 -29.18 -0.92
N PHE A 108 8.82 -28.11 -0.19
CA PHE A 108 9.74 -26.99 -0.01
C PHE A 108 10.18 -26.86 1.45
N GLN A 109 11.33 -26.24 1.63
CA GLN A 109 11.82 -25.78 2.92
C GLN A 109 12.36 -24.36 2.75
N LEU A 110 12.14 -23.51 3.75
CA LEU A 110 12.79 -22.21 3.84
C LEU A 110 13.92 -22.29 4.87
N ILE A 111 15.08 -21.77 4.50
CA ILE A 111 16.16 -21.47 5.44
C ILE A 111 16.33 -19.96 5.46
N VAL A 112 16.16 -19.35 6.63
CA VAL A 112 16.12 -17.90 6.79
C VAL A 112 17.21 -17.49 7.76
N GLN A 113 18.05 -16.54 7.35
CA GLN A 113 19.04 -15.91 8.22
C GLN A 113 18.48 -14.60 8.77
N PHE A 114 18.42 -14.53 10.10
CA PHE A 114 18.22 -13.28 10.83
C PHE A 114 19.55 -12.84 11.44
N SER A 115 19.57 -11.62 11.99
CA SER A 115 20.78 -11.00 12.56
C SER A 115 21.47 -11.81 13.67
N ASN A 116 20.79 -12.78 14.28
CA ASN A 116 21.33 -13.59 15.36
C ASN A 116 21.67 -15.03 14.96
N GLN A 117 20.94 -15.64 14.03
CA GLN A 117 21.14 -17.02 13.59
C GLN A 117 20.30 -17.32 12.35
N ALA A 118 20.70 -18.35 11.60
CA ALA A 118 19.81 -19.00 10.63
C ALA A 118 18.91 -20.04 11.28
N ARG A 119 17.73 -20.22 10.69
CA ARG A 119 16.71 -21.19 11.10
C ARG A 119 16.04 -21.77 9.87
N SER A 120 15.61 -23.02 9.98
CA SER A 120 14.90 -23.71 8.91
C SER A 120 13.45 -23.97 9.31
N THR A 121 12.57 -23.98 8.32
CA THR A 121 11.21 -24.48 8.48
C THR A 121 11.19 -26.01 8.36
N PRO A 122 10.22 -26.71 8.93
CA PRO A 122 9.88 -28.05 8.47
C PRO A 122 9.57 -28.05 6.96
N PRO A 123 9.73 -29.19 6.27
CA PRO A 123 9.28 -29.33 4.89
C PRO A 123 7.75 -29.10 4.79
N PHE A 124 7.32 -28.29 3.83
CA PHE A 124 5.91 -27.96 3.58
C PHE A 124 5.59 -28.06 2.09
N THR A 125 4.34 -28.32 1.75
CA THR A 125 3.88 -28.31 0.35
C THR A 125 3.32 -26.95 0.00
N ALA A 126 3.71 -26.42 -1.15
CA ALA A 126 3.03 -25.27 -1.74
C ALA A 126 2.22 -25.78 -2.94
N ASP A 127 0.94 -26.06 -2.73
CA ASP A 127 0.05 -26.48 -3.81
C ASP A 127 -0.29 -25.26 -4.70
N PHE A 128 0.36 -25.21 -5.86
CA PHE A 128 0.09 -24.24 -6.93
C PHE A 128 -1.27 -24.45 -7.63
N ARG A 129 -1.97 -25.57 -7.38
CA ARG A 129 -3.22 -26.00 -8.02
C ARG A 129 -4.44 -25.79 -7.10
N SER A 130 -4.63 -24.56 -6.62
CA SER A 130 -5.89 -24.19 -5.94
C SER A 130 -7.11 -24.42 -6.84
N ARG A 131 -8.15 -25.09 -6.33
CA ARG A 131 -9.46 -25.27 -7.01
C ARG A 131 -10.33 -24.01 -6.98
N ILE A 132 -9.94 -22.96 -6.26
CA ILE A 132 -10.68 -21.69 -6.23
C ILE A 132 -10.25 -20.90 -7.46
N ALA A 133 -11.14 -20.91 -8.46
CA ALA A 133 -10.95 -20.32 -9.77
C ALA A 133 -10.35 -18.90 -9.71
N GLY A 134 -9.10 -18.74 -10.15
CA GLY A 134 -8.55 -17.45 -10.57
C GLY A 134 -7.41 -16.86 -9.74
N TYR A 135 -7.16 -17.33 -8.50
CA TYR A 135 -6.07 -16.78 -7.68
C TYR A 135 -4.82 -17.66 -7.79
N ARG A 136 -3.77 -17.13 -8.44
CA ARG A 136 -2.46 -17.80 -8.64
C ARG A 136 -1.40 -17.41 -7.60
N ASP A 137 -1.77 -16.54 -6.66
CA ASP A 137 -0.93 -16.07 -5.58
C ASP A 137 -1.26 -16.84 -4.29
N ARG A 138 -0.23 -17.34 -3.61
CA ARG A 138 -0.36 -17.96 -2.28
C ARG A 138 0.37 -17.11 -1.26
N HIS A 139 -0.23 -16.96 -0.09
CA HIS A 139 0.34 -16.20 1.01
C HIS A 139 0.64 -17.14 2.17
N PHE A 140 1.84 -17.02 2.72
CA PHE A 140 2.30 -17.78 3.87
C PHE A 140 2.80 -16.83 4.94
N THR A 141 2.46 -17.13 6.19
CA THR A 141 3.04 -16.48 7.36
C THR A 141 4.15 -17.38 7.91
N VAL A 142 5.34 -16.81 8.09
CA VAL A 142 6.51 -17.49 8.63
C VAL A 142 6.67 -17.05 10.09
N ILE A 143 6.25 -17.93 11.00
CA ILE A 143 6.25 -17.69 12.44
C ILE A 143 7.57 -18.15 13.03
N ARG A 144 8.22 -17.25 13.76
CA ARG A 144 9.46 -17.52 14.47
C ARG A 144 9.20 -18.23 15.80
N GLN A 145 9.71 -19.46 15.94
CA GLN A 145 9.75 -20.18 17.22
C GLN A 145 11.18 -20.12 17.80
N ASN A 146 11.40 -20.59 19.03
CA ASN A 146 12.71 -20.41 19.71
C ASN A 146 13.89 -20.93 18.88
N GLN A 147 13.78 -22.13 18.30
CA GLN A 147 14.85 -22.78 17.52
C GLN A 147 14.49 -23.08 16.06
N SER A 148 13.21 -22.96 15.70
CA SER A 148 12.66 -23.33 14.39
C SER A 148 11.84 -22.18 13.79
N LEU A 149 11.47 -22.35 12.53
CA LEU A 149 10.45 -21.54 11.87
C LEU A 149 9.26 -22.42 11.55
N GLN A 150 8.06 -21.87 11.59
CA GLN A 150 6.85 -22.55 11.14
C GLN A 150 6.26 -21.75 9.98
N VAL A 151 5.80 -22.46 8.95
CA VAL A 151 5.11 -21.87 7.80
C VAL A 151 3.66 -22.27 7.89
N GLU A 152 2.78 -21.28 7.90
CA GLU A 152 1.34 -21.49 7.91
C GLU A 152 0.73 -20.80 6.69
N PRO A 153 -0.21 -21.45 5.97
CA PRO A 153 -0.96 -20.77 4.92
C PRO A 153 -1.79 -19.64 5.53
N ASP A 154 -1.69 -18.45 4.94
CA ASP A 154 -2.50 -17.30 5.34
C ASP A 154 -3.87 -17.43 4.65
N GLU A 155 -4.75 -18.20 5.28
CA GLU A 155 -6.12 -18.46 4.78
C GLU A 155 -7.12 -17.37 5.20
N ALA A 156 -6.69 -16.40 6.02
CA ALA A 156 -7.57 -15.33 6.47
C ALA A 156 -7.95 -14.43 5.28
N MET A 157 -9.25 -14.26 5.07
CA MET A 157 -9.75 -13.33 4.08
C MET A 157 -9.43 -11.90 4.55
N LYS A 158 -8.35 -11.32 4.02
CA LYS A 158 -7.98 -9.94 4.37
C LYS A 158 -9.04 -8.99 3.81
N PRO A 159 -9.43 -7.95 4.57
CA PRO A 159 -10.34 -6.94 4.08
C PRO A 159 -9.76 -6.29 2.83
N THR A 160 -10.64 -5.99 1.88
CA THR A 160 -10.24 -5.32 0.64
C THR A 160 -9.65 -3.94 0.99
N ARG A 161 -8.74 -3.44 0.13
CA ARG A 161 -8.15 -2.11 0.31
C ARG A 161 -9.21 -1.01 0.43
N TRP A 162 -10.36 -1.19 -0.21
CA TRP A 162 -11.49 -0.25 -0.16
C TRP A 162 -12.22 -0.27 1.19
N GLU A 163 -12.42 -1.44 1.79
CA GLU A 163 -13.00 -1.56 3.13
C GLU A 163 -12.07 -0.92 4.17
N VAL A 164 -10.77 -1.25 4.12
CA VAL A 164 -9.77 -0.64 5.01
C VAL A 164 -9.70 0.87 4.80
N PHE A 165 -9.76 1.34 3.55
CA PHE A 165 -9.78 2.77 3.23
C PHE A 165 -10.99 3.48 3.84
N GLY A 166 -12.18 2.90 3.73
CA GLY A 166 -13.40 3.48 4.30
C GLY A 166 -13.34 3.59 5.82
N ILE A 167 -12.96 2.49 6.49
CA ILE A 167 -12.80 2.46 7.94
C ILE A 167 -11.74 3.47 8.39
N ALA A 168 -10.58 3.48 7.73
CA ALA A 168 -9.51 4.40 8.06
C ALA A 168 -9.90 5.86 7.85
N LEU A 169 -10.61 6.18 6.76
CA LEU A 169 -11.14 7.52 6.51
C LEU A 169 -12.07 7.95 7.64
N THR A 170 -13.00 7.09 8.07
CA THR A 170 -13.92 7.40 9.16
C THR A 170 -13.17 7.66 10.47
N ILE A 171 -12.23 6.79 10.85
CA ILE A 171 -11.43 6.95 12.08
C ILE A 171 -10.63 8.26 12.02
N THR A 172 -9.99 8.52 10.89
CA THR A 172 -9.20 9.74 10.61
C THR A 172 -10.07 10.97 10.81
N GLN A 173 -11.19 11.08 10.09
CA GLN A 173 -12.08 12.25 10.15
C GLN A 173 -12.69 12.45 11.54
N CYS A 174 -13.17 11.38 12.19
CA CYS A 174 -13.77 11.47 13.52
C CYS A 174 -12.76 11.92 14.57
N SER A 175 -11.55 11.35 14.56
CA SER A 175 -10.49 11.73 15.51
C SER A 175 -10.02 13.17 15.31
N GLU A 176 -9.83 13.59 14.05
CA GLU A 176 -9.39 14.94 13.72
C GLU A 176 -10.43 15.99 14.12
N PHE A 177 -11.73 15.75 13.86
CA PHE A 177 -12.79 16.66 14.29
C PHE A 177 -12.90 16.74 15.82
N ALA A 178 -12.78 15.60 16.52
CA ALA A 178 -12.83 15.59 17.98
C ALA A 178 -11.70 16.44 18.59
N ILE A 179 -10.47 16.24 18.12
CA ILE A 179 -9.31 17.01 18.60
C ILE A 179 -9.42 18.47 18.20
N ALA A 180 -9.86 18.77 16.98
CA ALA A 180 -10.07 20.14 16.54
C ALA A 180 -11.10 20.87 17.40
N LEU A 181 -12.23 20.22 17.72
CA LEU A 181 -13.25 20.77 18.62
C LEU A 181 -12.68 21.08 20.00
N LEU A 182 -11.89 20.15 20.58
CA LEU A 182 -11.25 20.34 21.87
C LEU A 182 -10.29 21.54 21.84
N CYS A 183 -9.37 21.59 20.86
CA CYS A 183 -8.40 22.67 20.73
C CYS A 183 -9.08 24.04 20.54
N LEU A 184 -10.10 24.12 19.67
CA LEU A 184 -10.82 25.37 19.43
C LEU A 184 -11.66 25.81 20.63
N GLY A 185 -12.17 24.85 21.41
CA GLY A 185 -12.84 25.10 22.68
C GLY A 185 -11.91 25.73 23.72
N VAL A 186 -10.68 25.21 23.83
CA VAL A 186 -9.64 25.78 24.71
C VAL A 186 -9.27 27.20 24.28
N LEU A 187 -9.19 27.46 22.97
CA LEU A 187 -8.93 28.79 22.42
C LEU A 187 -10.13 29.75 22.50
N ARG A 188 -11.27 29.31 23.06
CA ARG A 188 -12.50 30.09 23.25
C ARG A 188 -13.04 30.73 21.96
N PHE A 189 -12.93 30.03 20.84
CA PHE A 189 -13.46 30.51 19.56
C PHE A 189 -14.99 30.57 19.58
N ASN A 190 -15.57 31.57 18.90
CA ASN A 190 -17.02 31.68 18.76
C ASN A 190 -17.59 30.53 17.91
N ARG A 191 -18.83 30.08 18.18
CA ARG A 191 -19.47 28.97 17.44
C ARG A 191 -19.39 29.10 15.91
N SER A 192 -19.56 30.31 15.38
CA SER A 192 -19.44 30.58 13.94
C SER A 192 -18.01 30.39 13.41
N GLN A 193 -16.99 30.76 14.19
CA GLN A 193 -15.59 30.55 13.81
C GLN A 193 -15.22 29.08 13.91
N VAL A 194 -15.67 28.38 14.97
CA VAL A 194 -15.47 26.94 15.13
C VAL A 194 -16.03 26.18 13.92
N ALA A 195 -17.29 26.43 13.56
CA ALA A 195 -17.91 25.78 12.40
C ALA A 195 -17.12 26.05 11.10
N ARG A 196 -16.61 27.27 10.93
CA ARG A 196 -15.78 27.63 9.77
C ARG A 196 -14.45 26.88 9.76
N VAL A 197 -13.75 26.80 10.88
CA VAL A 197 -12.48 26.07 11.00
C VAL A 197 -12.69 24.58 10.76
N LEU A 198 -13.73 23.97 11.34
CA LEU A 198 -14.02 22.55 11.14
C LEU A 198 -14.35 22.24 9.67
N LEU A 199 -15.13 23.10 9.00
CA LEU A 199 -15.35 22.97 7.56
C LEU A 199 -14.03 23.01 6.77
N TRP A 200 -13.12 23.89 7.17
CA TRP A 200 -11.79 23.96 6.59
C TRP A 200 -10.96 22.70 6.81
N ILE A 201 -10.96 22.16 8.03
CA ILE A 201 -10.26 20.92 8.37
C ILE A 201 -10.81 19.76 7.54
N GLY A 202 -12.14 19.54 7.54
CA GLY A 202 -12.73 18.46 6.77
C GLY A 202 -12.43 18.55 5.27
N PHE A 203 -12.41 19.77 4.74
CA PHE A 203 -12.08 20.00 3.33
C PHE A 203 -10.59 19.73 3.02
N VAL A 204 -9.70 20.25 3.86
CA VAL A 204 -8.25 20.09 3.72
C VAL A 204 -7.86 18.62 3.86
N ASN A 205 -8.45 17.92 4.83
CA ASN A 205 -8.17 16.50 5.05
C ASN A 205 -8.69 15.65 3.89
N LEU A 206 -9.87 15.97 3.33
CA LEU A 206 -10.36 15.27 2.13
C LEU A 206 -9.44 15.45 0.91
N LEU A 207 -8.73 16.58 0.84
CA LEU A 207 -7.76 16.86 -0.22
C LEU A 207 -6.43 16.13 -0.02
N THR A 208 -5.91 16.11 1.20
CA THR A 208 -4.60 15.48 1.54
C THR A 208 -4.72 13.97 1.68
N PHE A 209 -5.89 13.45 2.04
CA PHE A 209 -6.12 12.02 2.28
C PHE A 209 -5.73 11.13 1.09
N PRO A 210 -6.09 11.45 -0.17
CA PRO A 210 -5.61 10.70 -1.33
C PRO A 210 -4.08 10.67 -1.47
N VAL A 211 -3.36 11.70 -1.03
CA VAL A 211 -1.89 11.70 -1.06
C VAL A 211 -1.34 10.72 -0.04
N VAL A 212 -1.90 10.72 1.17
CA VAL A 212 -1.50 9.79 2.25
C VAL A 212 -1.83 8.34 1.91
N TRP A 213 -2.96 8.07 1.25
CA TRP A 213 -3.44 6.71 0.99
C TRP A 213 -3.06 6.13 -0.37
N PHE A 214 -2.74 6.97 -1.35
CA PHE A 214 -2.32 6.52 -2.68
C PHE A 214 -0.86 6.86 -2.98
N PHE A 215 -0.41 8.10 -2.79
CA PHE A 215 0.95 8.50 -3.18
C PHE A 215 2.02 7.84 -2.30
N PHE A 216 2.02 8.08 -0.99
CA PHE A 216 3.07 7.53 -0.11
C PHE A 216 3.12 6.00 -0.10
N PRO A 217 1.98 5.28 0.00
CA PRO A 217 1.97 3.82 -0.09
C PRO A 217 2.48 3.32 -1.44
N SER A 218 2.26 4.05 -2.54
CA SER A 218 2.77 3.62 -3.84
C SER A 218 4.30 3.66 -3.96
N LEU A 219 4.98 4.44 -3.10
CA LEU A 219 6.44 4.48 -3.03
C LEU A 219 7.03 3.26 -2.31
N GLN A 220 6.21 2.51 -1.58
CA GLN A 220 6.66 1.35 -0.82
C GLN A 220 7.16 0.22 -1.74
N ALA A 221 7.87 -0.73 -1.13
CA ALA A 221 8.22 -1.96 -1.81
C ALA A 221 6.96 -2.77 -2.15
N PHE A 222 7.12 -3.66 -3.11
CA PHE A 222 6.07 -4.54 -3.62
C PHE A 222 4.81 -3.81 -4.09
N GLN A 223 4.97 -2.61 -4.65
CA GLN A 223 3.89 -1.89 -5.32
C GLN A 223 3.93 -2.12 -6.82
N TYR A 224 2.77 -2.33 -7.41
CA TYR A 224 2.62 -2.36 -8.86
C TYR A 224 2.88 -0.97 -9.45
N ARG A 225 3.46 -0.92 -10.64
CA ARG A 225 3.65 0.34 -11.36
C ARG A 225 2.34 1.08 -11.63
N SER A 226 1.25 0.35 -11.83
CA SER A 226 -0.10 0.94 -11.92
C SER A 226 -0.45 1.71 -10.65
N THR A 227 -0.18 1.17 -9.47
CA THR A 227 -0.38 1.86 -8.18
C THR A 227 0.51 3.08 -8.06
N ARG A 228 1.75 3.03 -8.53
CA ARG A 228 2.67 4.18 -8.61
C ARG A 228 2.13 5.30 -9.48
N VAL A 229 1.58 4.96 -10.63
CA VAL A 229 0.90 5.92 -11.51
C VAL A 229 -0.26 6.58 -10.76
N PHE A 230 -1.15 5.80 -10.15
CA PHE A 230 -2.27 6.36 -9.37
C PHE A 230 -1.79 7.28 -8.24
N GLY A 231 -0.73 6.89 -7.54
CA GLY A 231 -0.10 7.72 -6.51
C GLY A 231 0.38 9.06 -7.05
N VAL A 232 1.12 9.05 -8.17
CA VAL A 232 1.63 10.28 -8.81
C VAL A 232 0.50 11.19 -9.30
N PHE A 233 -0.54 10.63 -9.91
CA PHE A 233 -1.73 11.41 -10.32
C PHE A 233 -2.48 12.00 -9.12
N SER A 234 -2.58 11.26 -8.02
CA SER A 234 -3.14 11.76 -6.76
C SER A 234 -2.37 12.97 -6.23
N LEU A 235 -1.03 12.91 -6.23
CA LEU A 235 -0.16 14.02 -5.85
C LEU A 235 -0.34 15.23 -6.78
N PHE A 236 -0.33 15.03 -8.10
CA PHE A 236 -0.54 16.12 -9.06
C PHE A 236 -1.91 16.78 -8.89
N ASN A 237 -2.95 16.00 -8.60
CA ASN A 237 -4.28 16.53 -8.33
C ASN A 237 -4.28 17.43 -7.08
N ALA A 238 -3.65 16.98 -6.00
CA ALA A 238 -3.55 17.74 -4.76
C ALA A 238 -2.71 19.03 -4.93
N ILE A 239 -1.59 18.96 -5.67
CA ILE A 239 -0.77 20.13 -6.02
C ILE A 239 -1.57 21.12 -6.88
N GLY A 240 -2.20 20.65 -7.96
CA GLY A 240 -2.98 21.49 -8.87
C GLY A 240 -4.11 22.21 -8.15
N PHE A 241 -4.79 21.52 -7.25
CA PHE A 241 -5.79 22.13 -6.38
C PHE A 241 -5.19 23.19 -5.45
N SER A 242 -4.07 22.89 -4.81
CA SER A 242 -3.40 23.83 -3.92
C SER A 242 -2.93 25.08 -4.65
N LEU A 243 -2.37 24.94 -5.85
CA LEU A 243 -2.01 26.07 -6.72
C LEU A 243 -3.23 26.93 -7.08
N ALA A 244 -4.37 26.30 -7.37
CA ALA A 244 -5.62 27.03 -7.63
C ALA A 244 -6.05 27.88 -6.42
N LEU A 245 -5.82 27.41 -5.20
CA LEU A 245 -6.06 28.18 -3.98
C LEU A 245 -5.02 29.28 -3.74
N VAL A 246 -3.73 29.04 -4.05
CA VAL A 246 -2.66 30.05 -3.89
C VAL A 246 -2.91 31.30 -4.69
N HIS A 247 -3.42 31.15 -5.92
CA HIS A 247 -3.72 32.27 -6.80
C HIS A 247 -4.90 33.14 -6.33
N GLN A 248 -5.66 32.70 -5.32
CA GLN A 248 -6.72 33.50 -4.73
C GLN A 248 -6.11 34.45 -3.68
N LYS A 249 -6.31 35.76 -3.85
CA LYS A 249 -5.87 36.78 -2.87
C LYS A 249 -6.47 36.55 -1.48
N THR A 250 -7.72 36.10 -1.42
CA THR A 250 -8.43 35.79 -0.18
C THR A 250 -9.21 34.50 -0.34
N ILE A 251 -8.92 33.50 0.49
CA ILE A 251 -9.65 32.24 0.44
C ILE A 251 -10.85 32.31 1.39
N THR A 252 -12.01 32.62 0.81
CA THR A 252 -13.29 32.63 1.53
C THR A 252 -13.95 31.24 1.47
N THR A 253 -14.89 30.96 2.38
CA THR A 253 -15.67 29.71 2.36
C THR A 253 -16.36 29.48 1.01
N LYS A 254 -16.87 30.54 0.37
CA LYS A 254 -17.48 30.46 -0.98
C LYS A 254 -16.45 30.03 -2.04
N THR A 255 -15.23 30.57 -1.96
CA THR A 255 -14.13 30.22 -2.88
C THR A 255 -13.78 28.73 -2.77
N ILE A 256 -13.70 28.21 -1.55
CA ILE A 256 -13.42 26.77 -1.32
C ILE A 256 -14.55 25.92 -1.86
N ILE A 257 -15.80 26.21 -1.49
CA ILE A 257 -16.95 25.39 -1.92
C ILE A 257 -16.97 25.33 -3.45
N ARG A 258 -16.77 26.47 -4.12
CA ARG A 258 -16.67 26.53 -5.58
C ARG A 258 -15.50 25.71 -6.11
N THR A 259 -14.30 25.86 -5.55
CA THR A 259 -13.10 25.14 -6.01
C THR A 259 -13.23 23.64 -5.74
N GLY A 260 -13.80 23.27 -4.60
CA GLY A 260 -14.11 21.91 -4.18
C GLY A 260 -15.16 21.24 -5.05
N ILE A 261 -16.23 21.95 -5.45
CA ILE A 261 -17.19 21.45 -6.44
C ILE A 261 -16.50 21.19 -7.77
N VAL A 262 -15.70 22.15 -8.27
CA VAL A 262 -14.93 21.96 -9.50
C VAL A 262 -14.00 20.75 -9.38
N TRP A 263 -13.29 20.63 -8.26
CA TRP A 263 -12.39 19.53 -7.97
C TRP A 263 -13.11 18.18 -7.92
N PHE A 264 -14.27 18.11 -7.25
CA PHE A 264 -15.10 16.91 -7.18
C PHE A 264 -15.52 16.43 -8.57
N PHE A 265 -15.85 17.35 -9.48
CA PHE A 265 -16.15 17.00 -10.87
C PHE A 265 -14.90 16.68 -11.71
N CYS A 266 -13.75 17.28 -11.39
CA CYS A 266 -12.48 16.98 -12.06
C CYS A 266 -11.88 15.64 -11.63
N LEU A 267 -12.13 15.20 -10.39
CA LEU A 267 -11.54 14.00 -9.81
C LEU A 267 -11.83 12.72 -10.63
N PRO A 268 -13.08 12.44 -11.07
CA PRO A 268 -13.35 11.31 -11.96
C PRO A 268 -12.56 11.37 -13.26
N ILE A 269 -12.36 12.56 -13.84
CA ILE A 269 -11.60 12.74 -15.08
C ILE A 269 -10.13 12.40 -14.83
N VAL A 270 -9.56 12.89 -13.73
CA VAL A 270 -8.19 12.58 -13.33
C VAL A 270 -8.02 11.09 -13.05
N LEU A 271 -8.97 10.45 -12.37
CA LEU A 271 -8.93 9.02 -12.10
C LEU A 271 -9.04 8.18 -13.38
N ILE A 272 -9.91 8.56 -14.32
CA ILE A 272 -10.00 7.90 -15.63
C ILE A 272 -8.67 8.06 -16.39
N ALA A 273 -8.09 9.26 -16.40
CA ALA A 273 -6.79 9.50 -17.04
C ALA A 273 -5.68 8.68 -16.36
N ALA A 274 -5.66 8.63 -15.03
CA ALA A 274 -4.72 7.81 -14.26
C ALA A 274 -4.90 6.32 -14.55
N PHE A 275 -6.13 5.84 -14.66
CA PHE A 275 -6.44 4.46 -15.03
C PHE A 275 -5.95 4.13 -16.44
N LEU A 276 -6.25 4.98 -17.43
CA LEU A 276 -5.77 4.78 -18.80
C LEU A 276 -4.25 4.78 -18.85
N PHE A 277 -3.58 5.69 -18.16
CA PHE A 277 -2.12 5.74 -18.10
C PHE A 277 -1.54 4.53 -17.34
N ALA A 278 -2.19 4.10 -16.26
CA ALA A 278 -1.79 2.92 -15.49
C ALA A 278 -1.92 1.64 -16.33
N VAL A 279 -2.97 1.52 -17.14
CA VAL A 279 -3.11 0.45 -18.12
C VAL A 279 -2.00 0.54 -19.15
N LEU A 280 -1.73 1.71 -19.74
CA LEU A 280 -0.69 1.86 -20.76
C LEU A 280 0.72 1.52 -20.25
N VAL A 281 1.06 1.95 -19.04
CA VAL A 281 2.40 1.79 -18.46
C VAL A 281 2.58 0.45 -17.73
N GLY A 282 1.50 -0.09 -17.17
CA GLY A 282 1.47 -1.38 -16.48
C GLY A 282 1.03 -2.54 -17.37
N TYR A 283 0.72 -2.30 -18.66
CA TYR A 283 0.37 -3.37 -19.59
C TYR A 283 1.55 -4.36 -19.68
N ALA A 284 1.26 -5.63 -19.43
CA ALA A 284 2.24 -6.72 -19.31
C ALA A 284 3.12 -6.74 -18.03
N GLU A 285 2.89 -5.84 -17.08
CA GLU A 285 3.51 -5.93 -15.75
C GLU A 285 2.61 -6.73 -14.81
N PHE A 286 2.99 -7.98 -14.57
CA PHE A 286 2.21 -8.89 -13.72
C PHE A 286 2.60 -8.83 -12.25
N LEU A 287 3.70 -8.16 -11.92
CA LEU A 287 4.36 -8.35 -10.63
C LEU A 287 4.78 -7.03 -10.01
N PRO A 288 4.67 -6.93 -8.69
CA PRO A 288 5.18 -5.80 -7.97
C PRO A 288 6.71 -5.85 -7.88
N THR A 289 7.34 -4.68 -7.84
CA THR A 289 8.79 -4.55 -7.68
C THR A 289 9.20 -4.57 -6.21
N ALA A 290 10.20 -5.36 -5.80
CA ALA A 290 10.75 -5.28 -4.45
C ALA A 290 11.46 -3.96 -4.14
N LEU A 291 11.90 -3.22 -5.17
CA LEU A 291 12.45 -1.87 -4.98
C LEU A 291 11.37 -0.92 -4.47
N GLY A 292 11.64 -0.22 -3.36
CA GLY A 292 10.77 0.81 -2.83
C GLY A 292 11.37 1.49 -1.61
N VAL A 293 10.65 2.49 -1.10
CA VAL A 293 11.02 3.20 0.13
C VAL A 293 10.44 2.42 1.33
N PRO A 294 11.21 2.25 2.41
CA PRO A 294 10.71 1.59 3.61
C PRO A 294 9.40 2.19 4.14
N SER A 295 8.48 1.34 4.57
CA SER A 295 7.16 1.70 5.10
C SER A 295 7.27 2.74 6.22
N LEU A 296 8.20 2.54 7.17
CA LEU A 296 8.48 3.49 8.24
C LEU A 296 8.85 4.89 7.72
N ILE A 297 9.70 4.97 6.70
CA ILE A 297 10.12 6.25 6.11
C ILE A 297 8.96 6.90 5.37
N THR A 298 8.21 6.12 4.57
CA THR A 298 7.04 6.65 3.85
C THR A 298 5.98 7.18 4.81
N LEU A 299 5.74 6.47 5.92
CA LEU A 299 4.76 6.83 6.94
C LEU A 299 5.17 8.12 7.65
N MET A 300 6.40 8.19 8.16
CA MET A 300 6.91 9.39 8.85
C MET A 300 6.92 10.61 7.93
N THR A 301 7.39 10.44 6.68
CA THR A 301 7.41 11.51 5.69
C THR A 301 6.00 11.97 5.35
N SER A 302 5.04 11.04 5.21
CA SER A 302 3.65 11.41 4.94
C SER A 302 3.06 12.28 6.05
N GLN A 303 3.31 11.95 7.31
CA GLN A 303 2.77 12.70 8.45
C GLN A 303 3.35 14.12 8.49
N ILE A 304 4.67 14.25 8.30
CA ILE A 304 5.34 15.55 8.28
C ILE A 304 4.85 16.40 7.11
N CYS A 305 4.80 15.84 5.90
CA CYS A 305 4.36 16.56 4.71
C CYS A 305 2.91 17.04 4.83
N VAL A 306 2.02 16.19 5.34
CA VAL A 306 0.60 16.53 5.49
C VAL A 306 0.42 17.58 6.56
N ALA A 307 1.01 17.44 7.75
CA ALA A 307 0.89 18.43 8.81
C ALA A 307 1.39 19.83 8.37
N ILE A 308 2.49 19.89 7.60
CA ILE A 308 2.97 21.16 7.05
C ILE A 308 2.00 21.71 5.99
N TRP A 309 1.52 20.88 5.09
CA TRP A 309 0.63 21.29 3.99
C TRP A 309 -0.71 21.78 4.53
N GLU A 310 -1.34 21.00 5.40
CA GLU A 310 -2.63 21.34 6.01
C GLU A 310 -2.50 22.58 6.91
N GLY A 311 -1.45 22.66 7.73
CA GLY A 311 -1.16 23.85 8.54
C GLY A 311 -1.02 25.11 7.68
N TRP A 312 -0.36 25.01 6.53
CA TRP A 312 -0.24 26.11 5.57
C TRP A 312 -1.58 26.49 4.93
N LEU A 313 -2.41 25.51 4.52
CA LEU A 313 -3.75 25.77 3.97
C LEU A 313 -4.66 26.43 5.02
N LEU A 314 -4.60 25.96 6.27
CA LEU A 314 -5.32 26.56 7.39
C LEU A 314 -4.82 27.96 7.72
N ALA A 315 -3.52 28.22 7.67
CA ALA A 315 -2.96 29.57 7.90
C ALA A 315 -3.41 30.58 6.83
N ARG A 316 -3.58 30.15 5.57
CA ARG A 316 -4.09 31.01 4.49
C ARG A 316 -5.61 31.20 4.51
N SER A 317 -6.33 30.40 5.29
CA SER A 317 -7.77 30.52 5.40
C SER A 317 -8.18 31.77 6.19
N GLN A 318 -9.30 32.40 5.83
CA GLN A 318 -9.94 33.43 6.66
C GLN A 318 -10.70 32.81 7.87
N SER A 319 -10.07 31.84 8.53
CA SER A 319 -10.61 31.13 9.68
C SER A 319 -10.51 31.93 10.99
N GLY A 320 -9.67 32.96 11.02
CA GLY A 320 -9.36 33.74 12.22
C GLY A 320 -8.30 33.10 13.12
N LEU A 321 -7.68 32.00 12.68
CA LEU A 321 -6.52 31.41 13.32
C LEU A 321 -5.26 32.20 12.95
N SER A 322 -4.41 32.48 13.93
CA SER A 322 -3.04 32.92 13.65
C SER A 322 -2.24 31.78 13.00
N ASN A 323 -1.23 32.09 12.20
CA ASN A 323 -0.35 31.08 11.58
C ASN A 323 0.18 30.05 12.59
N TYR A 324 0.63 30.50 13.77
CA TYR A 324 1.14 29.61 14.83
C TYR A 324 0.10 28.57 15.24
N HIS A 325 -1.11 29.00 15.60
CA HIS A 325 -2.22 28.12 15.95
C HIS A 325 -2.62 27.18 14.79
N SER A 326 -2.54 27.61 13.53
CA SER A 326 -2.88 26.75 12.38
C SER A 326 -1.92 25.57 12.23
N TYR A 327 -0.60 25.80 12.35
CA TYR A 327 0.39 24.72 12.27
C TYR A 327 0.31 23.78 13.48
N TRP A 328 0.14 24.33 14.70
CA TRP A 328 -0.04 23.50 15.89
C TRP A 328 -1.29 22.66 15.85
N LEU A 329 -2.41 23.24 15.41
CA LEU A 329 -3.66 22.51 15.25
C LEU A 329 -3.49 21.38 14.25
N SER A 330 -2.88 21.64 13.09
CA SER A 330 -2.61 20.63 12.08
C SER A 330 -1.70 19.50 12.58
N LEU A 331 -0.64 19.84 13.31
CA LEU A 331 0.25 18.84 13.90
C LEU A 331 -0.50 17.94 14.90
N LEU A 332 -1.31 18.53 15.78
CA LEU A 332 -2.06 17.79 16.79
C LEU A 332 -3.13 16.88 16.17
N ILE A 333 -3.91 17.36 15.21
CA ILE A 333 -4.93 16.53 14.55
C ILE A 333 -4.29 15.35 13.82
N ASN A 334 -3.20 15.57 13.07
CA ASN A 334 -2.50 14.51 12.34
C ASN A 334 -1.87 13.50 13.30
N LEU A 335 -1.22 13.96 14.36
CA LEU A 335 -0.61 13.08 15.36
C LEU A 335 -1.67 12.22 16.07
N CYS A 336 -2.78 12.81 16.48
CA CYS A 336 -3.87 12.06 17.11
C CYS A 336 -4.53 11.08 16.14
N SER A 337 -4.73 11.48 14.88
CA SER A 337 -5.26 10.62 13.81
C SER A 337 -4.35 9.42 13.55
N PHE A 338 -3.05 9.68 13.45
CA PHE A 338 -2.01 8.67 13.31
C PHE A 338 -2.00 7.66 14.47
N LEU A 339 -1.97 8.16 15.71
CA LEU A 339 -2.01 7.30 16.91
C LEU A 339 -3.31 6.51 17.01
N SER A 340 -4.45 7.11 16.65
CA SER A 340 -5.74 6.44 16.61
C SER A 340 -5.76 5.33 15.55
N GLY A 341 -5.19 5.60 14.37
CA GLY A 341 -5.01 4.61 13.31
C GLY A 341 -4.15 3.43 13.77
N LEU A 342 -3.01 3.69 14.41
CA LEU A 342 -2.14 2.63 14.95
C LEU A 342 -2.82 1.77 16.02
N ALA A 343 -3.66 2.37 16.88
CA ALA A 343 -4.36 1.64 17.92
C ALA A 343 -5.56 0.83 17.41
N LEU A 344 -6.32 1.38 16.45
CA LEU A 344 -7.63 0.84 16.05
C LEU A 344 -7.58 0.00 14.76
N LEU A 345 -6.71 0.30 13.79
CA LEU A 345 -6.69 -0.46 12.53
C LEU A 345 -6.26 -1.93 12.71
N PRO A 346 -5.21 -2.26 13.49
CA PRO A 346 -4.81 -3.66 13.66
C PRO A 346 -5.89 -4.51 14.32
N THR A 347 -6.60 -3.95 15.31
CA THR A 347 -7.69 -4.64 16.00
C THR A 347 -8.89 -4.86 15.09
N LEU A 348 -9.21 -3.89 14.23
CA LEU A 348 -10.31 -4.03 13.25
C LEU A 348 -9.97 -4.97 12.09
N GLN A 349 -8.71 -5.10 11.71
CA GLN A 349 -8.27 -6.04 10.67
C GLN A 349 -8.24 -7.51 11.13
N GLN A 350 -8.34 -7.77 12.44
CA GLN A 350 -8.39 -9.12 13.01
C GLN A 350 -9.81 -9.62 13.31
N VAL A 351 -10.82 -8.74 13.25
CA VAL A 351 -12.21 -9.03 13.68
C VAL A 351 -13.16 -9.27 12.49
N GLY A 352 -12.72 -9.05 11.26
CA GLY A 352 -13.43 -9.43 10.04
C GLY A 352 -12.89 -10.73 9.48
#